data_AF-A0AAD5PIY6-F1
#
_entry.id   AF-A0AAD5PIY6-F1
#
_cell.length_a   1.000
_cell.length_b   1.000
_cell.length_c   1.000
_cell.angle_alpha   90.00
_cell.angle_beta   90.00
_cell.angle_gamma   90.00
#
_symmetry.space_group_name_H-M   'P 1'
#
loop_
_entity.id
_entity.type
_entity.pdbx_description
1 polymer ?
#
loop_
_entity_poly.entity_id
_entity_poly.type
_entity_poly.pdbx_seq_one_letter_code
_entity_poly.pdbx_strand_id
1 'polypeptide(L)'
;EYSNVTKKLVYGMARLMGYYSTGSTAIRASHDLYRACAEHSEANKDFFIEACNLPDNFQSWFSVTQLHVWMLMVRLRGEKNGKLYIQELVNRLFDDAEHRMRSHGVSC
;
A
#
# COMPACT_ATOMS: atom_id res chain seq x y z
N GLU A 1 -19.25 38.19 2.18
CA GLU A 1 -19.71 36.86 2.65
C GLU A 1 -19.98 35.93 1.47
N TYR A 2 -19.36 34.75 1.42
CA TYR A 2 -19.66 33.77 0.37
C TYR A 2 -20.96 33.04 0.68
N SER A 3 -21.94 33.19 -0.21
CA SER A 3 -23.29 32.64 -0.09
C SER A 3 -23.27 31.12 0.18
N ASN A 4 -24.06 30.69 1.17
CA ASN A 4 -24.24 29.29 1.55
C ASN A 4 -24.68 28.41 0.36
N VAL A 5 -25.33 29.02 -0.62
CA VAL A 5 -25.78 28.35 -1.86
C VAL A 5 -24.57 27.94 -2.71
N THR A 6 -23.58 28.81 -2.87
CA THR A 6 -22.34 28.51 -3.61
C THR A 6 -21.54 27.42 -2.90
N LYS A 7 -21.47 27.44 -1.55
CA LYS A 7 -20.83 26.36 -0.79
C LYS A 7 -21.53 25.02 -1.04
N LYS A 8 -22.87 24.99 -0.95
CA LYS A 8 -23.67 23.76 -1.14
C LYS A 8 -23.57 23.23 -2.58
N LEU A 9 -23.51 24.12 -3.57
CA LEU A 9 -23.31 23.77 -4.97
C LEU A 9 -21.91 23.18 -5.20
N VAL A 10 -20.86 23.80 -4.64
CA VAL A 10 -19.48 23.32 -4.74
C VAL A 10 -19.30 21.98 -4.01
N TYR A 11 -19.86 21.80 -2.80
CA TYR A 11 -19.85 20.52 -2.10
C TYR A 11 -20.66 19.44 -2.85
N GLY A 12 -21.79 19.81 -3.47
CA GLY A 12 -22.59 18.92 -4.30
C GLY A 12 -21.86 18.48 -5.56
N MET A 13 -21.26 19.42 -6.28
CA MET A 13 -20.43 19.17 -7.46
C MET A 13 -19.17 18.39 -7.13
N ALA A 14 -18.52 18.65 -5.99
CA ALA A 14 -17.37 17.86 -5.54
C ALA A 14 -17.75 16.39 -5.28
N ARG A 15 -18.94 16.15 -4.70
CA ARG A 15 -19.47 14.80 -4.48
C ARG A 15 -19.81 14.07 -5.79
N LEU A 16 -20.29 14.82 -6.80
CA LEU A 16 -20.67 14.33 -8.12
C LEU A 16 -19.44 14.12 -9.05
N MET A 17 -18.42 14.98 -8.91
CA MET A 17 -17.11 14.91 -9.58
C MET A 17 -16.13 13.92 -8.91
N GLY A 18 -16.64 12.94 -8.17
CA GLY A 18 -15.80 11.83 -7.70
C GLY A 18 -14.71 12.22 -6.71
N TYR A 19 -14.91 13.20 -5.82
CA TYR A 19 -14.00 13.35 -4.65
C TYR A 19 -14.12 12.18 -3.65
N TYR A 20 -15.14 11.32 -3.80
CA TYR A 20 -15.21 9.95 -3.26
C TYR A 20 -14.84 8.91 -4.33
N SER A 21 -13.97 9.26 -5.28
CA SER A 21 -13.39 8.32 -6.22
C SER A 21 -12.77 7.21 -5.39
N THR A 22 -13.38 6.04 -5.46
CA THR A 22 -12.93 4.80 -4.84
C THR A 22 -11.43 4.58 -5.03
N GLY A 23 -10.84 5.12 -6.11
CA GLY A 23 -9.40 5.13 -6.36
C GLY A 23 -8.58 5.96 -5.36
N SER A 24 -8.96 7.21 -5.06
CA SER A 24 -8.16 8.08 -4.17
C SER A 24 -8.17 7.59 -2.72
N THR A 25 -9.31 7.10 -2.24
CA THR A 25 -9.42 6.46 -0.92
C THR A 25 -8.63 5.15 -0.87
N ALA A 26 -8.63 4.38 -1.96
CA ALA A 26 -7.82 3.18 -2.07
C ALA A 26 -6.33 3.41 -2.08
N ILE A 27 -5.85 4.45 -2.77
CA ILE A 27 -4.44 4.84 -2.78
C ILE A 27 -3.97 5.22 -1.36
N ARG A 28 -4.79 5.96 -0.62
CA ARG A 28 -4.42 6.40 0.75
C ARG A 28 -4.44 5.23 1.72
N ALA A 29 -5.48 4.40 1.67
CA ALA A 29 -5.59 3.21 2.51
C ALA A 29 -4.49 2.18 2.19
N SER A 30 -4.17 1.95 0.91
CA SER A 30 -3.09 1.03 0.52
C SER A 30 -1.73 1.52 1.02
N HIS A 31 -1.49 2.84 1.01
CA HIS A 31 -0.28 3.44 1.56
C HIS A 31 -0.14 3.19 3.07
N ASP A 32 -1.21 3.44 3.83
CA ASP A 32 -1.18 3.26 5.29
C ASP A 32 -1.02 1.78 5.66
N LEU A 33 -1.69 0.87 4.92
CA LEU A 33 -1.56 -0.57 5.11
C LEU A 33 -0.15 -1.08 4.76
N TYR A 34 0.42 -0.64 3.64
CA TYR A 34 1.77 -1.03 3.23
C TYR A 34 2.82 -0.50 4.21
N ARG A 35 2.66 0.74 4.67
CA ARG A 35 3.53 1.35 5.68
C ARG A 35 3.50 0.55 6.99
N ALA A 36 2.32 0.15 7.47
CA ALA A 36 2.22 -0.68 8.66
C ALA A 36 2.91 -2.05 8.48
N CYS A 37 2.81 -2.66 7.30
CA CYS A 37 3.53 -3.90 6.99
C CYS A 37 5.05 -3.71 6.94
N ALA A 38 5.53 -2.62 6.34
CA ALA A 38 6.95 -2.30 6.30
C ALA A 38 7.50 -2.03 7.70
N GLU A 39 6.80 -1.21 8.51
CA GLU A 39 7.17 -0.94 9.91
C GLU A 39 7.18 -2.24 10.75
N HIS A 40 6.22 -3.14 10.54
CA HIS A 40 6.19 -4.43 11.22
C HIS A 40 7.32 -5.36 10.78
N SER A 41 7.63 -5.38 9.48
CA SER A 41 8.75 -6.14 8.91
C SER A 41 10.09 -5.67 9.45
N GLU A 42 10.30 -4.36 9.57
CA GLU A 42 11.52 -3.79 10.14
C GLU A 42 11.61 -3.99 11.66
N ALA A 43 10.50 -3.81 12.39
CA ALA A 43 10.47 -4.00 13.84
C ALA A 43 10.71 -5.45 14.26
N ASN A 44 10.32 -6.42 13.44
CA ASN A 44 10.55 -7.84 13.68
C ASN A 44 11.71 -8.40 12.83
N LYS A 45 12.54 -7.53 12.23
CA LYS A 45 13.66 -7.94 11.39
C LYS A 45 14.60 -8.88 12.14
N ASP A 46 14.90 -8.57 13.41
CA ASP A 46 15.75 -9.40 14.28
C ASP A 46 15.15 -10.79 14.52
N PHE A 47 13.82 -10.90 14.65
CA PHE A 47 13.15 -12.20 14.76
C PHE A 47 13.30 -13.02 13.47
N PHE A 48 13.10 -12.40 12.31
CA PHE A 48 13.22 -13.13 11.03
C PHE A 48 14.69 -13.53 10.75
N ILE A 49 15.66 -12.70 11.11
CA ILE A 49 17.07 -13.00 10.86
C ILE A 49 17.62 -13.98 11.90
N GLU A 50 17.44 -13.73 13.19
CA GLU A 50 18.03 -14.55 14.25
C GLU A 50 17.20 -15.81 14.55
N ALA A 51 15.88 -15.71 14.65
CA ALA A 51 15.03 -16.85 15.04
C ALA A 51 14.66 -17.74 13.85
N CYS A 52 14.46 -17.17 12.66
CA CYS A 52 14.20 -17.94 11.43
C CYS A 52 15.46 -18.22 10.60
N ASN A 53 16.63 -17.75 11.05
CA ASN A 53 17.93 -17.94 10.39
C ASN A 53 17.91 -17.51 8.91
N LEU A 54 17.13 -16.48 8.58
CA LEU A 54 17.07 -15.94 7.21
C LEU A 54 18.31 -15.08 6.95
N PRO A 55 18.99 -15.26 5.80
CA PRO A 55 20.12 -14.41 5.43
C PRO A 55 19.64 -12.96 5.21
N ASP A 56 20.34 -11.95 5.75
CA ASP A 56 19.99 -10.52 5.57
C ASP A 56 20.31 -10.06 4.13
N ASN A 57 19.47 -10.46 3.18
CA ASN A 57 19.58 -10.10 1.78
C ASN A 57 18.21 -9.70 1.22
N PHE A 58 18.22 -9.12 0.00
CA PHE A 58 17.00 -8.68 -0.67
C PHE A 58 15.95 -9.79 -0.80
N GLN A 59 16.36 -11.04 -1.00
CA GLN A 59 15.44 -12.17 -1.16
C GLN A 59 14.66 -12.45 0.14
N SER A 60 15.33 -12.43 1.29
CA SER A 60 14.69 -12.58 2.60
C SER A 60 13.72 -11.44 2.88
N TRP A 61 14.15 -10.19 2.66
CA TRP A 61 13.30 -9.01 2.80
C TRP A 61 12.06 -9.08 1.87
N PHE A 62 12.25 -9.47 0.60
CA PHE A 62 11.18 -9.61 -0.37
C PHE A 62 10.18 -10.69 0.04
N SER A 63 10.68 -11.83 0.54
CA SER A 63 9.84 -12.95 0.97
C SER A 63 8.96 -12.58 2.16
N VAL A 64 9.52 -11.88 3.16
CA VAL A 64 8.77 -11.38 4.33
C VAL A 64 7.75 -10.33 3.89
N THR A 65 8.14 -9.37 3.06
CA THR A 65 7.23 -8.31 2.57
C THR A 65 6.10 -8.88 1.72
N GLN A 66 6.39 -9.86 0.86
CA GLN A 66 5.40 -10.56 0.04
C GLN A 66 4.36 -11.30 0.89
N LEU A 67 4.79 -11.96 1.98
CA LEU A 67 3.89 -12.63 2.92
C LEU A 67 2.90 -11.62 3.54
N HIS A 68 3.41 -10.48 4.02
CA HIS A 68 2.58 -9.42 4.60
C HIS A 68 1.56 -8.86 3.60
N VAL A 69 2.01 -8.59 2.38
CA VAL A 69 1.11 -8.14 1.30
C VAL A 69 0.07 -9.21 0.98
N TRP A 70 0.43 -10.48 0.98
CA TRP A 70 -0.53 -11.58 0.76
C TRP A 70 -1.60 -11.65 1.84
N MET A 71 -1.23 -11.51 3.12
CA MET A 71 -2.20 -11.46 4.22
C MET A 71 -3.18 -10.29 4.06
N LEU A 72 -2.69 -9.10 3.67
CA LEU A 72 -3.53 -7.95 3.36
C LEU A 72 -4.46 -8.21 2.15
N MET A 73 -3.95 -8.83 1.09
CA MET A 73 -4.75 -9.18 -0.08
C MET A 73 -5.90 -10.12 0.27
N VAL A 74 -5.66 -11.13 1.10
CA VAL A 74 -6.71 -12.04 1.57
C VAL A 74 -7.77 -11.29 2.38
N ARG A 75 -7.36 -10.36 3.25
CA ARG A 75 -8.30 -9.55 4.04
C ARG A 75 -9.14 -8.60 3.18
N LEU A 76 -8.53 -8.00 2.16
CA LEU A 76 -9.18 -7.06 1.25
C LEU A 76 -10.09 -7.75 0.22
N ARG A 77 -9.89 -9.05 -0.05
CA ARG A 77 -10.72 -9.83 -1.00
C ARG A 77 -12.20 -9.86 -0.63
N GLY A 78 -12.53 -9.76 0.66
CA GLY A 78 -13.91 -9.73 1.16
C GLY A 78 -14.59 -8.35 1.05
N GLU A 79 -13.86 -7.30 0.68
CA GLU A 79 -14.38 -5.93 0.62
C GLU A 79 -15.00 -5.61 -0.76
N LYS A 80 -16.05 -4.77 -0.79
CA LYS A 80 -16.80 -4.42 -2.03
C LYS A 80 -15.92 -3.87 -3.17
N ASN A 81 -14.81 -3.22 -2.83
CA ASN A 81 -13.86 -2.64 -3.79
C ASN A 81 -12.48 -3.30 -3.70
N GLY A 82 -12.38 -4.47 -3.06
CA GLY A 82 -11.13 -5.14 -2.70
C GLY A 82 -10.16 -5.33 -3.85
N LYS A 83 -10.65 -5.62 -5.06
CA LYS A 83 -9.81 -5.78 -6.26
C LYS A 83 -8.96 -4.54 -6.56
N LEU A 84 -9.55 -3.35 -6.43
CA LEU A 84 -8.85 -2.10 -6.70
C LEU A 84 -7.80 -1.81 -5.62
N TYR A 85 -8.12 -2.04 -4.33
CA TYR A 85 -7.13 -1.94 -3.25
C TYR A 85 -5.97 -2.93 -3.43
N ILE A 86 -6.27 -4.16 -3.83
CA ILE A 86 -5.27 -5.21 -4.09
C ILE A 86 -4.36 -4.79 -5.25
N GLN A 87 -4.91 -4.26 -6.34
CA GLN A 87 -4.11 -3.79 -7.48
C GLN A 87 -3.15 -2.66 -7.08
N GLU A 88 -3.64 -1.65 -6.36
CA GLU A 88 -2.80 -0.55 -5.87
C GLU A 88 -1.72 -1.02 -4.89
N LEU A 89 -2.06 -1.97 -4.01
CA LEU A 89 -1.10 -2.55 -3.05
C LEU A 89 0.01 -3.33 -3.75
N VAL A 90 -0.36 -4.13 -4.76
CA VAL A 90 0.61 -4.93 -5.53
C VAL A 90 1.51 -4.03 -6.38
N ASN A 91 0.95 -3.02 -7.07
CA ASN A 91 1.76 -2.04 -7.80
C ASN A 91 2.83 -1.42 -6.90
N ARG A 92 2.44 -1.05 -5.68
CA ARG A 92 3.37 -0.43 -4.73
C ARG A 92 4.46 -1.38 -4.21
N LEU A 93 4.14 -2.66 -4.05
CA LEU A 93 5.14 -3.69 -3.74
C LEU A 93 6.16 -3.82 -4.87
N PHE A 94 5.71 -3.81 -6.12
CA PHE A 94 6.60 -3.87 -7.29
C PHE A 94 7.46 -2.60 -7.41
N ASP A 95 6.90 -1.41 -7.17
CA ASP A 95 7.66 -0.16 -7.16
C ASP A 95 8.76 -0.17 -6.09
N ASP A 96 8.48 -0.64 -4.87
CA ASP A 96 9.48 -0.73 -3.79
C ASP A 96 10.55 -1.79 -4.10
N ALA A 97 10.14 -2.93 -4.66
CA ALA A 97 11.06 -3.96 -5.13
C ALA A 97 11.98 -3.43 -6.23
N GLU A 98 11.44 -2.72 -7.22
CA GLU A 98 12.21 -2.11 -8.31
C GLU A 98 13.17 -1.04 -7.78
N HIS A 99 12.70 -0.17 -6.87
CA HIS A 99 13.55 0.86 -6.25
C HIS A 99 14.74 0.23 -5.51
N ARG A 100 14.50 -0.84 -4.75
CA ARG A 100 15.55 -1.57 -4.03
C ARG A 100 16.47 -2.34 -4.98
N MET A 101 15.94 -2.97 -6.03
CA MET A 101 16.75 -3.62 -7.07
C MET A 101 17.69 -2.63 -7.77
N ARG A 102 17.19 -1.43 -8.11
CA ARG A 102 17.99 -0.34 -8.66
C ARG A 102 19.04 0.15 -7.67
N SER A 103 18.70 0.26 -6.39
CA SER A 103 19.66 0.63 -5.33
C SER A 103 20.80 -0.38 -5.16
N HIS A 104 20.56 -1.66 -5.49
CA HIS A 104 21.55 -2.72 -5.51
C HIS A 104 22.32 -2.84 -6.84
N GLY A 105 22.14 -1.90 -7.78
CA GLY A 105 22.96 -1.79 -8.99
C GLY A 105 22.45 -2.59 -10.20
N VAL A 106 21.23 -3.13 -10.16
CA VAL A 106 20.62 -3.75 -11.35
C VAL A 106 19.81 -2.69 -12.09
N SER A 107 20.48 -1.99 -13.01
CA SER A 107 19.81 -1.22 -14.06
C SER A 107 19.27 -2.21 -15.09
N CYS A 108 17.95 -2.31 -15.24
CA CYS A 108 17.33 -2.93 -16.40
C CYS A 108 17.31 -1.96 -17.59
#